data_AF-A0A933PE67-F1
#
_entry.id   AF-A0A933PE67-F1
#
_cell.length_a   1.000
_cell.length_b   1.000
_cell.length_c   1.000
_cell.angle_alpha   90.00
_cell.angle_beta   90.00
_cell.angle_gamma   90.00
#
_symmetry.space_group_name_H-M   'P 1'
#
loop_
_entity.id
_entity.type
_entity.pdbx_description
1 polymer ?
#
loop_
_entity_poly.entity_id
_entity_poly.type
_entity_poly.pdbx_seq_one_letter_code
_entity_poly.pdbx_strand_id
1 'polypeptide(L)'
;MAGDQSQQNFTVVMRGYDKIQVDERISVLEAALRDARARVEEVDARAMKLAGEVAEAHRQLREVERPSYSGLGARIEQLLRLAEEQASDVIAAATKDAEDMIAAARVEAAQMRAAAQNESADMTATAQRESAEVRQSATTEAEEIVATATRKAEEMLAIAERDAARLKSVTEHETSEKRTTVDRELARMRATAEREVTELRAAAKREVDELRAAAKKEADDLRAAAQAHHEETRARVEQMSTDLEVKLAARREEAERLDAERHEQAVAQATQLVAEAEQRAAAAEQRAAKALEQAETVRREADEHAKMLVSNARRNADQVIAEARAHADKALSEAKAEAERNRRAAQRQVDELIRQRDSITGHLDQLRHLLGAGPAPQLASLAAAAAAVPGQGNNEVPTAGDIADGDQTIVLPADDSVPAK
;
A
#
# COMPACT_ATOMS: atom_id res chain seq x y z
N MET A 1 -94.48 171.12 79.30
CA MET A 1 -95.85 171.65 79.45
C MET A 1 -96.73 170.96 78.42
N ALA A 2 -97.59 170.04 78.86
CA ALA A 2 -98.76 169.64 78.10
C ALA A 2 -99.89 170.60 78.51
N GLY A 3 -100.81 170.88 77.59
CA GLY A 3 -102.07 171.52 77.97
C GLY A 3 -102.68 172.37 76.87
N ASP A 4 -102.89 171.79 75.69
CA ASP A 4 -104.05 172.14 74.88
C ASP A 4 -105.30 171.82 75.72
N GLN A 5 -105.88 172.83 76.35
CA GLN A 5 -107.13 172.72 77.10
C GLN A 5 -108.28 173.12 76.19
N SER A 6 -108.66 172.20 75.31
CA SER A 6 -109.91 172.29 74.57
C SER A 6 -111.07 172.03 75.54
N GLN A 7 -111.94 173.04 75.64
CA GLN A 7 -113.12 173.10 76.51
C GLN A 7 -114.05 171.89 76.33
N GLN A 8 -114.39 171.20 77.42
CA GLN A 8 -115.45 170.20 77.42
C GLN A 8 -116.55 170.62 78.39
N ASN A 9 -117.67 171.03 77.80
CA ASN A 9 -118.87 171.48 78.49
C ASN A 9 -119.61 170.28 79.09
N PHE A 10 -119.91 170.33 80.38
CA PHE A 10 -120.76 169.36 81.05
C PHE A 10 -122.20 169.44 80.51
N THR A 11 -122.83 168.28 80.32
CA THR A 11 -124.26 168.23 79.92
C THR A 11 -125.16 168.62 81.09
N VAL A 12 -126.18 169.46 80.81
CA VAL A 12 -127.10 170.01 81.82
C VAL A 12 -128.46 169.31 81.71
N VAL A 13 -128.88 168.62 82.78
CA VAL A 13 -130.20 167.99 82.90
C VAL A 13 -131.06 168.89 83.77
N MET A 14 -132.09 169.55 83.20
CA MET A 14 -133.26 170.28 83.78
C MET A 14 -133.18 171.03 85.14
N ARG A 15 -131.98 171.14 85.75
CA ARG A 15 -131.55 171.96 86.90
C ARG A 15 -130.15 171.58 87.46
N GLY A 16 -129.26 170.96 86.69
CA GLY A 16 -127.86 170.75 87.12
C GLY A 16 -127.01 169.97 86.13
N TYR A 17 -125.69 169.94 86.37
CA TYR A 17 -124.75 169.12 85.61
C TYR A 17 -124.95 167.63 85.91
N ASP A 18 -124.76 166.78 84.89
CA ASP A 18 -124.78 165.33 85.05
C ASP A 18 -123.72 164.89 86.08
N LYS A 19 -124.19 164.31 87.19
CA LYS A 19 -123.34 163.85 88.29
C LYS A 19 -122.30 162.82 87.81
N ILE A 20 -122.64 161.99 86.81
CA ILE A 20 -121.73 160.97 86.28
C ILE A 20 -120.54 161.62 85.57
N GLN A 21 -120.78 162.64 84.74
CA GLN A 21 -119.70 163.39 84.07
C GLN A 21 -118.80 164.14 85.06
N VAL A 22 -119.37 164.65 86.16
CA VAL A 22 -118.61 165.35 87.19
C VAL A 22 -117.75 164.38 87.99
N ASP A 23 -118.29 163.23 88.40
CA ASP A 23 -117.54 162.20 89.14
C ASP A 23 -116.39 161.63 88.28
N GLU A 24 -116.63 161.40 86.98
CA GLU A 24 -115.58 160.98 86.04
C GLU A 24 -114.48 162.05 85.90
N ARG A 25 -114.84 163.33 85.88
CA ARG A 25 -113.87 164.42 85.82
C ARG A 25 -113.07 164.58 87.11
N ILE A 26 -113.70 164.40 88.27
CA ILE A 26 -113.02 164.39 89.57
C ILE A 26 -112.02 163.23 89.61
N SER A 27 -112.41 162.04 89.17
CA SER A 27 -111.50 160.88 89.04
C SER A 27 -110.28 161.20 88.17
N VAL A 28 -110.47 161.83 86.99
CA VAL A 28 -109.36 162.25 86.13
C VAL A 28 -108.46 163.29 86.80
N LEU A 29 -109.03 164.25 87.54
CA LEU A 29 -108.25 165.25 88.27
C LEU A 29 -107.49 164.65 89.46
N GLU A 30 -108.06 163.69 90.17
CA GLU A 30 -107.39 162.94 91.23
C GLU A 30 -106.26 162.06 90.69
N ALA A 31 -106.43 161.47 89.50
CA ALA A 31 -105.35 160.77 88.81
C ALA A 31 -104.22 161.73 88.40
N ALA A 32 -104.56 162.91 87.84
CA ALA A 32 -103.57 163.93 87.50
C ALA A 32 -102.82 164.47 88.73
N LEU A 33 -103.48 164.59 89.87
CA LEU A 33 -102.84 165.00 91.13
C LEU A 33 -101.86 163.94 91.65
N ARG A 34 -102.21 162.65 91.53
CA ARG A 34 -101.29 161.55 91.86
C ARG A 34 -100.06 161.55 90.96
N ASP A 35 -100.24 161.73 89.66
CA ASP A 35 -99.14 161.83 88.70
C ASP A 35 -98.22 163.03 88.98
N ALA A 36 -98.79 164.18 89.35
CA ALA A 36 -98.01 165.35 89.71
C ALA A 36 -97.15 165.11 90.97
N ARG A 37 -97.69 164.41 91.98
CA ARG A 37 -96.93 164.05 93.19
C ARG A 37 -95.78 163.10 92.89
N ALA A 38 -95.99 162.08 92.04
CA ALA A 38 -94.93 161.17 91.63
C ALA A 38 -93.76 161.90 90.93
N ARG A 39 -94.05 162.93 90.11
CA ARG A 39 -93.00 163.75 89.48
C ARG A 39 -92.20 164.58 90.47
N VAL A 40 -92.82 165.06 91.55
CA VAL A 40 -92.10 165.81 92.59
C VAL A 40 -91.12 164.88 93.32
N GLU A 41 -91.56 163.67 93.68
CA GLU A 41 -90.68 162.67 94.31
C GLU A 41 -89.49 162.29 93.40
N GLU A 42 -89.72 162.15 92.08
CA GLU A 42 -88.65 161.87 91.13
C GLU A 42 -87.62 163.01 91.04
N VAL A 43 -88.08 164.26 91.09
CA VAL A 43 -87.19 165.43 91.05
C VAL A 43 -86.37 165.53 92.34
N ASP A 44 -86.96 165.26 93.50
CA ASP A 44 -86.24 165.26 94.78
C ASP A 44 -85.18 164.15 94.83
N ALA A 45 -85.47 162.96 94.29
CA ALA A 45 -84.48 161.88 94.18
C ALA A 45 -83.28 162.28 93.29
N ARG A 46 -83.53 163.00 92.19
CA ARG A 46 -82.45 163.54 91.34
C ARG A 46 -81.64 164.62 92.05
N ALA A 47 -82.30 165.50 92.81
CA ALA A 47 -81.62 166.54 93.58
C ALA A 47 -80.69 165.96 94.65
N MET A 48 -81.10 164.90 95.35
CA MET A 48 -80.23 164.19 96.30
C MET A 48 -79.02 163.53 95.63
N LYS A 49 -79.21 162.94 94.44
CA LYS A 49 -78.10 162.33 93.68
C LYS A 49 -77.05 163.37 93.28
N LEU A 50 -77.50 164.51 92.74
CA LEU A 50 -76.63 165.64 92.38
C LEU A 50 -75.90 166.22 93.61
N ALA A 51 -76.58 166.32 94.76
CA ALA A 51 -75.93 166.77 95.99
C ALA A 51 -74.83 165.81 96.46
N GLY A 52 -75.00 164.49 96.25
CA GLY A 52 -73.97 163.48 96.51
C GLY A 52 -72.73 163.64 95.62
N GLU A 53 -72.94 163.84 94.32
CA GLU A 53 -71.85 164.07 93.35
C GLU A 53 -71.06 165.35 93.67
N VAL A 54 -71.74 166.43 94.09
CA VAL A 54 -71.08 167.68 94.52
C VAL A 54 -70.24 167.45 95.80
N ALA A 55 -70.74 166.66 96.76
CA ALA A 55 -69.99 166.35 97.97
C ALA A 55 -68.72 165.52 97.72
N GLU A 56 -68.77 164.59 96.76
CA GLU A 56 -67.59 163.83 96.31
C GLU A 56 -66.57 164.72 95.60
N ALA A 57 -67.01 165.60 94.71
CA ALA A 57 -66.14 166.58 94.04
C ALA A 57 -65.42 167.50 95.04
N HIS A 58 -66.13 167.98 96.08
CA HIS A 58 -65.52 168.77 97.16
C HIS A 58 -64.53 167.97 98.03
N ARG A 59 -64.63 166.64 98.07
CA ARG A 59 -63.66 165.79 98.79
C ARG A 59 -62.38 165.64 97.98
N GLN A 60 -62.48 165.42 96.67
CA GLN A 60 -61.35 165.37 95.74
C GLN A 60 -60.56 166.69 95.68
N LEU A 61 -61.24 167.85 95.71
CA LEU A 61 -60.54 169.15 95.74
C LEU A 61 -59.73 169.38 97.03
N ARG A 62 -60.21 168.91 98.19
CA ARG A 62 -59.49 169.06 99.46
C ARG A 62 -58.19 168.26 99.52
N GLU A 63 -58.11 167.15 98.79
CA GLU A 63 -56.87 166.36 98.68
C GLU A 63 -55.77 167.07 97.87
N VAL A 64 -56.15 168.01 97.00
CA VAL A 64 -55.21 168.80 96.18
C VAL A 64 -54.65 170.01 96.95
N GLU A 65 -55.42 170.62 97.87
CA GLU A 65 -55.03 171.86 98.55
C GLU A 65 -54.17 171.68 99.84
N ARG A 66 -53.99 170.46 100.38
CA ARG A 66 -53.11 170.19 101.53
C ARG A 66 -52.30 168.88 101.41
N PRO A 67 -51.10 168.91 100.81
CA PRO A 67 -50.24 167.72 100.69
C PRO A 67 -49.70 167.29 102.05
N SER A 68 -49.87 166.00 102.42
CA SER A 68 -49.22 165.40 103.60
C SER A 68 -48.19 164.35 103.18
N TYR A 69 -47.15 164.17 103.99
CA TYR A 69 -45.98 163.31 103.73
C TYR A 69 -46.30 161.80 103.56
N SER A 70 -47.53 161.35 103.83
CA SER A 70 -48.00 159.99 103.51
C SER A 70 -48.29 159.78 102.02
N GLY A 71 -48.58 160.85 101.26
CA GLY A 71 -48.90 160.77 99.82
C GLY A 71 -47.70 160.54 98.89
N LEU A 72 -46.47 160.75 99.38
CA LEU A 72 -45.25 160.48 98.61
C LEU A 72 -44.88 158.98 98.64
N GLY A 73 -45.12 158.29 99.77
CA GLY A 73 -44.95 156.84 99.87
C GLY A 73 -45.91 156.08 98.94
N ALA A 74 -47.17 156.52 98.87
CA ALA A 74 -48.16 155.95 97.97
C ALA A 74 -47.78 156.11 96.47
N ARG A 75 -47.14 157.22 96.07
CA ARG A 75 -46.66 157.39 94.68
C ARG A 75 -45.43 156.55 94.35
N ILE A 76 -44.49 156.40 95.30
CA ILE A 76 -43.30 155.54 95.10
C ILE A 76 -43.73 154.07 95.04
N GLU A 77 -44.67 153.65 95.89
CA GLU A 77 -45.28 152.33 95.84
C GLU A 77 -46.02 152.10 94.52
N GLN A 78 -46.73 153.10 93.99
CA GLN A 78 -47.38 153.04 92.68
C GLN A 78 -46.38 152.98 91.51
N LEU A 79 -45.25 153.69 91.58
CA LEU A 79 -44.18 153.62 90.57
C LEU A 79 -43.44 152.29 90.60
N LEU A 80 -43.14 151.76 91.79
CA LEU A 80 -42.54 150.43 91.94
C LEU A 80 -43.49 149.34 91.47
N ARG A 81 -44.78 149.46 91.79
CA ARG A 81 -45.82 148.55 91.28
C ARG A 81 -45.94 148.62 89.76
N LEU A 82 -45.91 149.82 89.17
CA LEU A 82 -45.93 149.99 87.72
C LEU A 82 -44.65 149.45 87.07
N ALA A 83 -43.49 149.65 87.68
CA ALA A 83 -42.22 149.11 87.18
C ALA A 83 -42.15 147.58 87.33
N GLU A 84 -42.70 147.02 88.39
CA GLU A 84 -42.82 145.57 88.60
C GLU A 84 -43.83 144.94 87.62
N GLU A 85 -44.96 145.61 87.38
CA GLU A 85 -45.93 145.25 86.34
C GLU A 85 -45.29 145.32 84.95
N GLN A 86 -44.59 146.42 84.62
CA GLN A 86 -43.87 146.53 83.34
C GLN A 86 -42.72 145.53 83.20
N ALA A 87 -41.97 145.24 84.27
CA ALA A 87 -40.93 144.22 84.25
C ALA A 87 -41.54 142.81 84.06
N SER A 88 -42.66 142.52 84.74
CA SER A 88 -43.41 141.27 84.55
C SER A 88 -43.95 141.16 83.13
N ASP A 89 -44.45 142.25 82.55
CA ASP A 89 -44.95 142.28 81.18
C ASP A 89 -43.83 142.06 80.16
N VAL A 90 -42.65 142.66 80.38
CA VAL A 90 -41.47 142.45 79.53
C VAL A 90 -40.95 141.02 79.66
N ILE A 91 -40.91 140.45 80.87
CA ILE A 91 -40.54 139.05 81.09
C ILE A 91 -41.57 138.11 80.45
N ALA A 92 -42.87 138.39 80.59
CA ALA A 92 -43.95 137.63 79.96
C ALA A 92 -43.89 137.69 78.43
N ALA A 93 -43.61 138.87 77.86
CA ALA A 93 -43.42 139.04 76.42
C ALA A 93 -42.16 138.32 75.93
N ALA A 94 -41.02 138.47 76.63
CA ALA A 94 -39.78 137.81 76.26
C ALA A 94 -39.85 136.28 76.39
N THR A 95 -40.54 135.77 77.41
CA THR A 95 -40.78 134.31 77.56
C THR A 95 -41.69 133.80 76.46
N LYS A 96 -42.77 134.51 76.12
CA LYS A 96 -43.62 134.18 74.98
C LYS A 96 -42.86 134.19 73.66
N ASP A 97 -42.08 135.23 73.38
CA ASP A 97 -41.28 135.33 72.16
C ASP A 97 -40.25 134.19 72.07
N ALA A 98 -39.63 133.83 73.20
CA ALA A 98 -38.72 132.68 73.26
C ALA A 98 -39.46 131.35 73.02
N GLU A 99 -40.65 131.17 73.58
CA GLU A 99 -41.50 130.00 73.34
C GLU A 99 -41.92 129.91 71.86
N ASP A 100 -42.32 131.03 71.25
CA ASP A 100 -42.68 131.12 69.84
C ASP A 100 -41.46 130.82 68.94
N MET A 101 -40.27 131.35 69.28
CA MET A 101 -39.04 131.06 68.55
C MET A 101 -38.63 129.58 68.66
N ILE A 102 -38.75 128.98 69.84
CA ILE A 102 -38.48 127.54 70.05
C ILE A 102 -39.50 126.70 69.28
N ALA A 103 -40.77 127.08 69.28
CA ALA A 103 -41.82 126.40 68.52
C ALA A 103 -41.54 126.48 67.01
N ALA A 104 -41.21 127.66 66.49
CA ALA A 104 -40.84 127.86 65.10
C ALA A 104 -39.59 127.04 64.72
N ALA A 105 -38.53 127.08 65.52
CA ALA A 105 -37.31 126.31 65.29
C ALA A 105 -37.56 124.79 65.35
N ARG A 106 -38.46 124.32 66.21
CA ARG A 106 -38.86 122.90 66.26
C ARG A 106 -39.63 122.48 65.01
N VAL A 107 -40.53 123.33 64.50
CA VAL A 107 -41.26 123.09 63.25
C VAL A 107 -40.29 123.07 62.07
N GLU A 108 -39.40 124.04 61.97
CA GLU A 108 -38.40 124.11 60.90
C GLU A 108 -37.46 122.90 60.93
N ALA A 109 -36.96 122.51 62.11
CA ALA A 109 -36.14 121.32 62.28
C ALA A 109 -36.90 120.03 61.92
N ALA A 110 -38.19 119.93 62.25
CA ALA A 110 -39.02 118.80 61.86
C ALA A 110 -39.23 118.74 60.34
N GLN A 111 -39.46 119.90 59.69
CA GLN A 111 -39.57 120.01 58.24
C GLN A 111 -38.27 119.64 57.53
N MET A 112 -37.12 120.14 58.00
CA MET A 112 -35.81 119.77 57.46
C MET A 112 -35.53 118.27 57.60
N ARG A 113 -35.86 117.67 58.75
CA ARG A 113 -35.73 116.22 58.94
C ARG A 113 -36.64 115.43 58.02
N ALA A 114 -37.90 115.84 57.86
CA ALA A 114 -38.84 115.19 56.97
C ALA A 114 -38.39 115.29 55.51
N ALA A 115 -37.91 116.47 55.08
CA ALA A 115 -37.35 116.67 53.74
C ALA A 115 -36.13 115.78 53.50
N ALA A 116 -35.16 115.76 54.43
CA ALA A 116 -33.97 114.92 54.32
C ALA A 116 -34.30 113.41 54.34
N GLN A 117 -35.30 112.99 55.13
CA GLN A 117 -35.79 111.60 55.14
C GLN A 117 -36.44 111.22 53.82
N ASN A 118 -37.27 112.08 53.25
CA ASN A 118 -37.91 111.84 51.95
C ASN A 118 -36.86 111.80 50.84
N GLU A 119 -35.92 112.75 50.81
CA GLU A 119 -34.84 112.77 49.82
C GLU A 119 -33.97 111.51 49.92
N SER A 120 -33.64 111.07 51.14
CA SER A 120 -32.90 109.81 51.35
C SER A 120 -33.70 108.58 50.90
N ALA A 121 -35.00 108.55 51.17
CA ALA A 121 -35.88 107.47 50.71
C ALA A 121 -35.98 107.44 49.18
N ASP A 122 -36.09 108.60 48.53
CA ASP A 122 -36.15 108.72 47.07
C ASP A 122 -34.80 108.33 46.43
N MET A 123 -33.68 108.75 47.01
CA MET A 123 -32.33 108.38 46.57
C MET A 123 -32.12 106.86 46.67
N THR A 124 -32.51 106.26 47.80
CA THR A 124 -32.37 104.80 47.99
C THR A 124 -33.30 104.02 47.07
N ALA A 125 -34.53 104.48 46.85
CA ALA A 125 -35.45 103.87 45.89
C ALA A 125 -34.91 103.94 44.46
N THR A 126 -34.33 105.08 44.06
CA THR A 126 -33.72 105.27 42.74
C THR A 126 -32.51 104.37 42.56
N ALA A 127 -31.58 104.37 43.52
CA ALA A 127 -30.40 103.50 43.49
C ALA A 127 -30.77 102.01 43.46
N GLN A 128 -31.83 101.59 44.17
CA GLN A 128 -32.32 100.21 44.12
C GLN A 128 -32.90 99.84 42.75
N ARG A 129 -33.65 100.75 42.10
CA ARG A 129 -34.18 100.54 40.75
C ARG A 129 -33.06 100.43 39.73
N GLU A 130 -32.14 101.39 39.70
CA GLU A 130 -30.98 101.37 38.80
C GLU A 130 -30.14 100.10 38.99
N SER A 131 -29.90 99.70 40.24
CA SER A 131 -29.18 98.47 40.55
C SER A 131 -29.93 97.21 40.08
N ALA A 132 -31.26 97.19 40.20
CA ALA A 132 -32.09 96.09 39.69
C ALA A 132 -32.07 96.03 38.16
N GLU A 133 -32.14 97.18 37.48
CA GLU A 133 -32.05 97.27 36.02
C GLU A 133 -30.70 96.81 35.50
N VAL A 134 -29.59 97.26 36.11
CA VAL A 134 -28.24 96.81 35.75
C VAL A 134 -28.09 95.31 35.97
N ARG A 135 -28.58 94.77 37.09
CA ARG A 135 -28.57 93.32 37.33
C ARG A 135 -29.37 92.57 36.27
N GLN A 136 -30.57 93.05 35.93
CA GLN A 136 -31.43 92.41 34.94
C GLN A 136 -30.82 92.46 33.52
N SER A 137 -30.17 93.57 33.14
CA SER A 137 -29.45 93.66 31.88
C SER A 137 -28.29 92.66 31.85
N ALA A 138 -27.47 92.65 32.90
CA ALA A 138 -26.32 91.75 32.99
C ALA A 138 -26.73 90.26 32.98
N THR A 139 -27.84 89.90 33.63
CA THR A 139 -28.35 88.51 33.58
C THR A 139 -28.85 88.15 32.18
N THR A 140 -29.58 89.05 31.53
CA THR A 140 -30.10 88.81 30.17
C THR A 140 -28.97 88.68 29.15
N GLU A 141 -27.96 89.55 29.22
CA GLU A 141 -26.77 89.49 28.36
C GLU A 141 -25.97 88.20 28.60
N ALA A 142 -25.79 87.79 29.86
CA ALA A 142 -25.11 86.55 30.20
C ALA A 142 -25.87 85.31 29.66
N GLU A 143 -27.19 85.29 29.80
CA GLU A 143 -28.05 84.24 29.25
C GLU A 143 -27.95 84.18 27.72
N GLU A 144 -27.93 85.32 27.03
CA GLU A 144 -27.78 85.38 25.58
C GLU A 144 -26.40 84.88 25.10
N ILE A 145 -25.34 85.24 25.81
CA ILE A 145 -23.98 84.76 25.54
C ILE A 145 -23.92 83.24 25.71
N VAL A 146 -24.45 82.71 26.82
CA VAL A 146 -24.50 81.26 27.07
C VAL A 146 -25.35 80.55 26.02
N ALA A 147 -26.52 81.07 25.68
CA ALA A 147 -27.40 80.50 24.65
C ALA A 147 -26.75 80.51 23.25
N THR A 148 -25.92 81.51 22.95
CA THR A 148 -25.20 81.59 21.67
C THR A 148 -23.98 80.68 21.66
N ALA A 149 -23.24 80.58 22.76
CA ALA A 149 -22.11 79.67 22.89
C ALA A 149 -22.54 78.20 22.83
N THR A 150 -23.64 77.84 23.50
CA THR A 150 -24.22 76.50 23.46
C THR A 150 -24.68 76.12 22.05
N ARG A 151 -25.45 76.98 21.37
CA ARG A 151 -25.84 76.74 19.96
C ARG A 151 -24.64 76.54 19.03
N LYS A 152 -23.60 77.36 19.16
CA LYS A 152 -22.37 77.20 18.37
C LYS A 152 -21.63 75.90 18.69
N ALA A 153 -21.58 75.50 19.95
CA ALA A 153 -20.98 74.22 20.35
C ALA A 153 -21.76 73.03 19.79
N GLU A 154 -23.09 73.06 19.86
CA GLU A 154 -23.97 72.04 19.27
C GLU A 154 -23.82 71.96 17.76
N GLU A 155 -23.73 73.10 17.07
CA GLU A 155 -23.48 73.14 15.62
C GLU A 155 -22.12 72.53 15.25
N MET A 156 -21.05 72.90 15.97
CA MET A 156 -19.72 72.33 15.75
C MET A 156 -19.69 70.83 16.01
N LEU A 157 -20.37 70.35 17.06
CA LEU A 157 -20.49 68.92 17.35
C LEU A 157 -21.26 68.21 16.25
N ALA A 158 -22.38 68.77 15.78
CA ALA A 158 -23.15 68.18 14.68
C ALA A 158 -22.36 68.11 13.37
N ILE A 159 -21.51 69.11 13.08
CA ILE A 159 -20.60 69.07 11.93
C ILE A 159 -19.56 67.98 12.12
N ALA A 160 -18.90 67.93 13.29
CA ALA A 160 -17.88 66.93 13.58
C ALA A 160 -18.43 65.49 13.52
N GLU A 161 -19.65 65.26 14.01
CA GLU A 161 -20.32 63.95 13.93
C GLU A 161 -20.63 63.55 12.48
N ARG A 162 -21.12 64.49 11.65
CA ARG A 162 -21.36 64.22 10.22
C ARG A 162 -20.06 63.93 9.48
N ASP A 163 -19.00 64.68 9.75
CA ASP A 163 -17.69 64.47 9.13
C ASP A 163 -17.07 63.13 9.57
N ALA A 164 -17.17 62.78 10.85
CA ALA A 164 -16.74 61.48 11.36
C ALA A 164 -17.54 60.33 10.72
N ALA A 165 -18.86 60.46 10.60
CA ALA A 165 -19.70 59.47 9.92
C ALA A 165 -19.35 59.33 8.43
N ARG A 166 -19.11 60.45 7.74
CA ARG A 166 -18.68 60.46 6.34
C ARG A 166 -17.32 59.80 6.17
N LEU A 167 -16.34 60.15 7.00
CA LEU A 167 -15.00 59.55 6.96
C LEU A 167 -15.07 58.05 7.22
N LYS A 168 -15.87 57.62 8.20
CA LYS A 168 -16.08 56.19 8.48
C LYS A 168 -16.70 55.47 7.27
N SER A 169 -17.73 56.05 6.65
CA SER A 169 -18.36 55.46 5.46
C SER A 169 -17.40 55.35 4.27
N VAL A 170 -16.60 56.39 4.02
CA VAL A 170 -15.60 56.39 2.93
C VAL A 170 -14.53 55.33 3.20
N THR A 171 -13.98 55.29 4.41
CA THR A 171 -12.94 54.32 4.77
C THR A 171 -13.45 52.88 4.75
N GLU A 172 -14.69 52.62 5.17
CA GLU A 172 -15.33 51.31 5.07
C GLU A 172 -15.52 50.90 3.60
N HIS A 173 -15.98 51.83 2.76
CA HIS A 173 -16.13 51.59 1.33
C HIS A 173 -14.79 51.28 0.65
N GLU A 174 -13.76 52.12 0.85
CA GLU A 174 -12.42 51.89 0.30
C GLU A 174 -11.80 50.57 0.80
N THR A 175 -12.01 50.24 2.07
CA THR A 175 -11.54 48.97 2.64
C THR A 175 -12.25 47.78 1.99
N SER A 176 -13.56 47.88 1.80
CA SER A 176 -14.35 46.86 1.10
C SER A 176 -13.88 46.71 -0.35
N GLU A 177 -13.70 47.81 -1.08
CA GLU A 177 -13.21 47.79 -2.46
C GLU A 177 -11.83 47.14 -2.55
N LYS A 178 -10.87 47.56 -1.71
CA LYS A 178 -9.53 46.96 -1.65
C LYS A 178 -9.59 45.47 -1.33
N ARG A 179 -10.42 45.06 -0.37
CA ARG A 179 -10.65 43.63 -0.06
C ARG A 179 -11.17 42.88 -1.28
N THR A 180 -12.19 43.39 -1.97
CA THR A 180 -12.71 42.73 -3.17
C THR A 180 -11.70 42.66 -4.30
N THR A 181 -10.83 43.66 -4.45
CA THR A 181 -9.75 43.66 -5.45
C THR A 181 -8.71 42.60 -5.11
N VAL A 182 -8.23 42.56 -3.85
CA VAL A 182 -7.30 41.53 -3.36
C VAL A 182 -7.89 40.13 -3.50
N ASP A 183 -9.17 39.93 -3.16
CA ASP A 183 -9.84 38.64 -3.29
C ASP A 183 -9.92 38.18 -4.76
N ARG A 184 -10.19 39.10 -5.69
CA ARG A 184 -10.18 38.81 -7.14
C ARG A 184 -8.78 38.48 -7.64
N GLU A 185 -7.76 39.22 -7.20
CA GLU A 185 -6.36 38.94 -7.56
C GLU A 185 -5.89 37.60 -7.01
N LEU A 186 -6.23 37.29 -5.76
CA LEU A 186 -5.92 36.01 -5.14
C LEU A 186 -6.62 34.85 -5.86
N ALA A 187 -7.89 35.02 -6.24
CA ALA A 187 -8.62 34.03 -7.02
C ALA A 187 -7.98 33.82 -8.41
N ARG A 188 -7.54 34.90 -9.08
CA ARG A 188 -6.81 34.81 -10.35
C ARG A 188 -5.49 34.07 -10.20
N MET A 189 -4.67 34.42 -9.20
CA MET A 189 -3.39 33.77 -8.93
C MET A 189 -3.56 32.29 -8.57
N ARG A 190 -4.59 31.94 -7.80
CA ARG A 190 -4.91 30.54 -7.51
C ARG A 190 -5.31 29.78 -8.77
N ALA A 191 -6.18 30.36 -9.60
CA ALA A 191 -6.59 29.73 -10.85
C ALA A 191 -5.44 29.56 -11.85
N THR A 192 -4.50 30.51 -11.93
CA THR A 192 -3.30 30.36 -12.77
C THR A 192 -2.37 29.29 -12.21
N ALA A 193 -2.09 29.30 -10.91
CA ALA A 193 -1.24 28.29 -10.28
C ALA A 193 -1.84 26.88 -10.39
N GLU A 194 -3.15 26.73 -10.22
CA GLU A 194 -3.84 25.45 -10.41
C GLU A 194 -3.70 24.95 -11.86
N ARG A 195 -3.89 25.83 -12.85
CA ARG A 195 -3.69 25.49 -14.27
C ARG A 195 -2.25 25.07 -14.54
N GLU A 196 -1.26 25.85 -14.11
CA GLU A 196 0.16 25.53 -14.28
C GLU A 196 0.53 24.18 -13.65
N VAL A 197 0.04 23.90 -12.43
CA VAL A 197 0.26 22.60 -11.77
C VAL A 197 -0.39 21.47 -12.55
N THR A 198 -1.60 21.66 -13.09
CA THR A 198 -2.25 20.62 -13.93
C THR A 198 -1.52 20.39 -15.24
N GLU A 199 -1.03 21.44 -15.88
CA GLU A 199 -0.25 21.37 -17.12
C GLU A 199 1.10 20.69 -16.90
N LEU A 200 1.83 21.07 -15.85
CA LEU A 200 3.09 20.43 -15.46
C LEU A 200 2.90 18.95 -15.12
N ARG A 201 1.84 18.59 -14.39
CA ARG A 201 1.51 17.18 -14.10
C ARG A 201 1.18 16.40 -15.38
N ALA A 202 0.43 17.00 -16.30
CA ALA A 202 0.12 16.37 -17.58
C ALA A 202 1.37 16.20 -18.46
N ALA A 203 2.25 17.21 -18.52
CA ALA A 203 3.52 17.15 -19.23
C ALA A 203 4.44 16.06 -18.65
N ALA A 204 4.65 16.07 -17.32
CA ALA A 204 5.47 15.06 -16.64
C ALA A 204 4.91 13.64 -16.84
N LYS A 205 3.58 13.47 -16.82
CA LYS A 205 2.96 12.16 -17.10
C LYS A 205 3.25 11.70 -18.53
N ARG A 206 3.12 12.58 -19.53
CA ARG A 206 3.43 12.26 -20.93
C ARG A 206 4.90 11.88 -21.09
N GLU A 207 5.82 12.64 -20.50
CA GLU A 207 7.26 12.34 -20.54
C GLU A 207 7.58 10.98 -19.91
N VAL A 208 6.97 10.64 -18.77
CA VAL A 208 7.11 9.31 -18.14
C VAL A 208 6.56 8.20 -19.03
N ASP A 209 5.39 8.41 -19.66
CA ASP A 209 4.78 7.41 -20.55
C ASP A 209 5.62 7.22 -21.83
N GLU A 210 6.19 8.29 -22.39
CA GLU A 210 7.11 8.27 -23.52
C GLU A 210 8.42 7.54 -23.18
N LEU A 211 9.04 7.86 -22.04
CA LEU A 211 10.24 7.17 -21.56
C LEU A 211 9.99 5.68 -21.33
N ARG A 212 8.82 5.31 -20.76
CA ARG A 212 8.43 3.91 -20.59
C ARG A 212 8.22 3.20 -21.92
N ALA A 213 7.58 3.86 -22.89
CA ALA A 213 7.37 3.30 -24.22
C ALA A 213 8.71 3.09 -24.95
N ALA A 214 9.62 4.07 -24.88
CA ALA A 214 10.96 3.98 -25.45
C ALA A 214 11.77 2.84 -24.81
N ALA A 215 11.83 2.78 -23.46
CA ALA A 215 12.53 1.72 -22.74
C ALA A 215 11.95 0.33 -23.03
N LYS A 216 10.62 0.21 -23.17
CA LYS A 216 9.98 -1.05 -23.54
C LYS A 216 10.37 -1.48 -24.96
N LYS A 217 10.34 -0.54 -25.92
CA LYS A 217 10.75 -0.81 -27.29
C LYS A 217 12.21 -1.26 -27.36
N GLU A 218 13.11 -0.55 -26.68
CA GLU A 218 14.53 -0.92 -26.60
C GLU A 218 14.73 -2.32 -25.98
N ALA A 219 14.00 -2.65 -24.91
CA ALA A 219 14.03 -3.97 -24.32
C ALA A 219 13.52 -5.07 -25.25
N ASP A 220 12.46 -4.79 -26.03
CA ASP A 220 11.91 -5.74 -27.01
C ASP A 220 12.87 -5.92 -28.20
N ASP A 221 13.50 -4.84 -28.68
CA ASP A 221 14.52 -4.87 -29.73
C ASP A 221 15.76 -5.67 -29.28
N LEU A 222 16.22 -5.47 -28.04
CA LEU A 222 17.33 -6.25 -27.46
C LEU A 222 16.98 -7.74 -27.31
N ARG A 223 15.75 -8.06 -26.90
CA ARG A 223 15.28 -9.46 -26.84
C ARG A 223 15.23 -10.10 -28.21
N ALA A 224 14.71 -9.39 -29.21
CA ALA A 224 14.65 -9.88 -30.58
C ALA A 224 16.06 -10.12 -31.15
N ALA A 225 16.99 -9.20 -30.91
CA ALA A 225 18.40 -9.36 -31.31
C ALA A 225 19.06 -10.55 -30.61
N ALA A 226 18.83 -10.73 -29.30
CA ALA A 226 19.36 -11.86 -28.55
C ALA A 226 18.78 -13.21 -29.04
N GLN A 227 17.48 -13.25 -29.37
CA GLN A 227 16.82 -14.43 -29.94
C GLN A 227 17.39 -14.76 -31.32
N ALA A 228 17.54 -13.77 -32.19
CA ALA A 228 18.14 -13.95 -33.51
C ALA A 228 19.58 -14.50 -33.41
N HIS A 229 20.41 -13.95 -32.52
CA HIS A 229 21.76 -14.48 -32.28
C HIS A 229 21.75 -15.89 -31.70
N HIS A 230 20.79 -16.22 -30.84
CA HIS A 230 20.64 -17.57 -30.31
C HIS A 230 20.26 -18.57 -31.41
N GLU A 231 19.30 -18.22 -32.26
CA GLU A 231 18.89 -19.03 -33.41
C GLU A 231 20.02 -19.21 -34.42
N GLU A 232 20.76 -18.15 -34.74
CA GLU A 232 21.94 -18.20 -35.61
C GLU A 232 23.00 -19.14 -35.02
N THR A 233 23.30 -19.00 -33.73
CA THR A 233 24.28 -19.85 -33.04
C THR A 233 23.83 -21.31 -33.04
N ARG A 234 22.54 -21.56 -32.78
CA ARG A 234 21.96 -22.90 -32.81
C ARG A 234 22.03 -23.51 -34.21
N ALA A 235 21.65 -22.76 -35.25
CA ALA A 235 21.74 -23.21 -36.64
C ALA A 235 23.19 -23.55 -37.02
N ARG A 236 24.16 -22.75 -36.57
CA ARG A 236 25.59 -23.03 -36.79
C ARG A 236 26.06 -24.29 -36.08
N VAL A 237 25.60 -24.53 -34.84
CA VAL A 237 25.89 -25.77 -34.11
C VAL A 237 25.25 -26.98 -34.79
N GLU A 238 23.99 -26.89 -35.22
CA GLU A 238 23.28 -27.94 -35.95
C GLU A 238 24.00 -28.26 -37.28
N GLN A 239 24.40 -27.24 -38.04
CA GLN A 239 25.22 -27.41 -39.25
C GLN A 239 26.54 -28.12 -38.93
N MET A 240 27.26 -27.68 -37.91
CA MET A 240 28.52 -28.30 -37.51
C MET A 240 28.33 -29.75 -37.05
N SER A 241 27.24 -30.07 -36.34
CA SER A 241 26.92 -31.46 -35.98
C SER A 241 26.60 -32.31 -37.21
N THR A 242 25.81 -31.81 -38.17
CA THR A 242 25.52 -32.54 -39.41
C THR A 242 26.78 -32.79 -40.25
N ASP A 243 27.68 -31.81 -40.34
CA ASP A 243 28.96 -31.97 -41.03
C ASP A 243 29.86 -33.00 -40.33
N LEU A 244 29.88 -33.03 -39.00
CA LEU A 244 30.57 -34.07 -38.23
C LEU A 244 29.95 -35.45 -38.41
N GLU A 245 28.62 -35.56 -38.45
CA GLU A 245 27.91 -36.82 -38.72
C GLU A 245 28.23 -37.35 -40.12
N VAL A 246 28.23 -36.48 -41.14
CA VAL A 246 28.62 -36.84 -42.51
C VAL A 246 30.09 -37.31 -42.54
N LYS A 247 31.01 -36.61 -41.87
CA LYS A 247 32.42 -37.03 -41.78
C LYS A 247 32.57 -38.37 -41.06
N LEU A 248 31.81 -38.61 -39.99
CA LEU A 248 31.81 -39.89 -39.27
C LEU A 248 31.22 -41.01 -40.13
N ALA A 249 30.15 -40.76 -40.86
CA ALA A 249 29.57 -41.71 -41.79
C ALA A 249 30.55 -42.06 -42.92
N ALA A 250 31.18 -41.06 -43.53
CA ALA A 250 32.22 -41.26 -44.54
C ALA A 250 33.41 -42.07 -43.99
N ARG A 251 33.87 -41.77 -42.77
CA ARG A 251 34.93 -42.55 -42.11
C ARG A 251 34.51 -43.99 -41.81
N ARG A 252 33.25 -44.22 -41.46
CA ARG A 252 32.70 -45.57 -41.25
C ARG A 252 32.62 -46.34 -42.56
N GLU A 253 32.13 -45.71 -43.62
CA GLU A 253 32.08 -46.31 -44.97
C GLU A 253 33.48 -46.63 -45.49
N GLU A 254 34.46 -45.72 -45.33
CA GLU A 254 35.86 -45.98 -45.65
C GLU A 254 36.43 -47.15 -44.84
N ALA A 255 36.13 -47.22 -43.54
CA ALA A 255 36.57 -48.33 -42.68
C ALA A 255 35.93 -49.66 -43.10
N GLU A 256 34.62 -49.69 -43.35
CA GLU A 256 33.91 -50.86 -43.86
C GLU A 256 34.44 -51.31 -45.22
N ARG A 257 34.77 -50.37 -46.12
CA ARG A 257 35.43 -50.67 -47.39
C ARG A 257 36.81 -51.30 -47.21
N LEU A 258 37.65 -50.72 -46.34
CA LEU A 258 38.98 -51.26 -46.06
C LEU A 258 38.90 -52.66 -45.41
N ASP A 259 37.95 -52.87 -44.51
CA ASP A 259 37.73 -54.17 -43.89
C ASP A 259 37.15 -55.18 -44.89
N ALA A 260 36.28 -54.75 -45.81
CA ALA A 260 35.80 -55.58 -46.91
C ALA A 260 36.94 -55.94 -47.89
N GLU A 261 37.81 -55.00 -48.26
CA GLU A 261 39.00 -55.25 -49.08
C GLU A 261 39.96 -56.23 -48.40
N ARG A 262 40.21 -56.07 -47.09
CA ARG A 262 41.01 -57.03 -46.30
C ARG A 262 40.34 -58.39 -46.24
N HIS A 263 39.02 -58.44 -46.07
CA HIS A 263 38.27 -59.69 -46.05
C HIS A 263 38.33 -60.38 -47.41
N GLU A 264 38.15 -59.65 -48.51
CA GLU A 264 38.29 -60.16 -49.87
C GLU A 264 39.72 -60.66 -50.13
N GLN A 265 40.75 -59.93 -49.70
CA GLN A 265 42.14 -60.38 -49.76
C GLN A 265 42.36 -61.66 -48.95
N ALA A 266 41.81 -61.73 -47.73
CA ALA A 266 41.92 -62.92 -46.88
C ALA A 266 41.17 -64.12 -47.48
N VAL A 267 40.00 -63.92 -48.07
CA VAL A 267 39.23 -64.95 -48.79
C VAL A 267 39.98 -65.38 -50.06
N ALA A 268 40.58 -64.46 -50.81
CA ALA A 268 41.40 -64.75 -51.98
C ALA A 268 42.65 -65.58 -51.59
N GLN A 269 43.32 -65.21 -50.50
CA GLN A 269 44.44 -66.00 -49.96
C GLN A 269 43.97 -67.37 -49.46
N ALA A 270 42.84 -67.45 -48.75
CA ALA A 270 42.28 -68.71 -48.28
C ALA A 270 41.87 -69.62 -49.44
N THR A 271 41.21 -69.08 -50.48
CA THR A 271 40.84 -69.83 -51.69
C THR A 271 42.06 -70.27 -52.48
N GLN A 272 43.13 -69.48 -52.56
CA GLN A 272 44.41 -69.91 -53.12
C GLN A 272 45.02 -71.06 -52.33
N LEU A 273 45.07 -70.96 -51.00
CA LEU A 273 45.57 -72.05 -50.14
C LEU A 273 44.72 -73.31 -50.27
N VAL A 274 43.39 -73.18 -50.36
CA VAL A 274 42.49 -74.31 -50.61
C VAL A 274 42.74 -74.90 -52.00
N ALA A 275 42.87 -74.09 -53.05
CA ALA A 275 43.18 -74.57 -54.40
C ALA A 275 44.54 -75.27 -54.46
N GLU A 276 45.57 -74.75 -53.78
CA GLU A 276 46.85 -75.43 -53.61
C GLU A 276 46.70 -76.75 -52.84
N ALA A 277 45.90 -76.76 -51.78
CA ALA A 277 45.62 -77.96 -51.00
C ALA A 277 44.86 -79.00 -51.82
N GLU A 278 43.87 -78.59 -52.62
CA GLU A 278 43.13 -79.44 -53.57
C GLU A 278 44.04 -79.95 -54.68
N GLN A 279 44.95 -79.14 -55.23
CA GLN A 279 45.94 -79.62 -56.19
C GLN A 279 46.88 -80.64 -55.57
N ARG A 280 47.35 -80.41 -54.34
CA ARG A 280 48.18 -81.38 -53.60
C ARG A 280 47.38 -82.65 -53.28
N ALA A 281 46.11 -82.53 -52.92
CA ALA A 281 45.20 -83.64 -52.66
C ALA A 281 44.94 -84.44 -53.94
N ALA A 282 44.59 -83.79 -55.05
CA ALA A 282 44.42 -84.42 -56.37
C ALA A 282 45.71 -85.08 -56.86
N ALA A 283 46.87 -84.46 -56.64
CA ALA A 283 48.17 -85.07 -56.94
C ALA A 283 48.48 -86.26 -56.01
N ALA A 284 48.02 -86.24 -54.75
CA ALA A 284 48.09 -87.37 -53.84
C ALA A 284 47.12 -88.49 -54.23
N GLU A 285 45.89 -88.16 -54.63
CA GLU A 285 44.88 -89.08 -55.14
C GLU A 285 45.33 -89.72 -56.46
N GLN A 286 45.91 -88.97 -57.39
CA GLN A 286 46.49 -89.54 -58.61
C GLN A 286 47.66 -90.47 -58.30
N ARG A 287 48.51 -90.13 -57.32
CA ARG A 287 49.58 -91.03 -56.86
C ARG A 287 49.01 -92.28 -56.20
N ALA A 288 47.97 -92.14 -55.37
CA ALA A 288 47.28 -93.25 -54.74
C ALA A 288 46.55 -94.15 -55.76
N ALA A 289 45.90 -93.56 -56.76
CA ALA A 289 45.24 -94.26 -57.86
C ALA A 289 46.25 -95.02 -58.73
N LYS A 290 47.38 -94.39 -59.09
CA LYS A 290 48.49 -95.09 -59.78
C LYS A 290 49.07 -96.22 -58.95
N ALA A 291 49.21 -96.03 -57.63
CA ALA A 291 49.68 -97.07 -56.72
C ALA A 291 48.66 -98.23 -56.60
N LEU A 292 47.36 -97.92 -56.57
CA LEU A 292 46.29 -98.92 -56.60
C LEU A 292 46.25 -99.67 -57.93
N GLU A 293 46.40 -98.99 -59.06
CA GLU A 293 46.46 -99.61 -60.38
C GLU A 293 47.68 -100.55 -60.48
N GLN A 294 48.85 -100.12 -60.01
CA GLN A 294 50.04 -100.97 -59.88
C GLN A 294 49.81 -102.16 -58.95
N ALA A 295 49.10 -101.97 -57.84
CA ALA A 295 48.75 -103.07 -56.95
C ALA A 295 47.75 -104.04 -57.61
N GLU A 296 46.80 -103.56 -58.41
CA GLU A 296 45.86 -104.41 -59.16
C GLU A 296 46.53 -105.17 -60.29
N THR A 297 47.50 -104.59 -60.99
CA THR A 297 48.30 -105.32 -61.99
C THR A 297 49.13 -106.41 -61.33
N VAL A 298 49.81 -106.12 -60.22
CA VAL A 298 50.55 -107.13 -59.45
C VAL A 298 49.61 -108.23 -58.95
N ARG A 299 48.40 -107.89 -58.49
CA ARG A 299 47.38 -108.88 -58.07
C ARG A 299 46.91 -109.74 -59.23
N ARG A 300 46.63 -109.15 -60.41
CA ARG A 300 46.25 -109.90 -61.62
C ARG A 300 47.36 -110.81 -62.11
N GLU A 301 48.60 -110.32 -62.16
CA GLU A 301 49.77 -111.09 -62.54
C GLU A 301 50.00 -112.25 -61.55
N ALA A 302 49.81 -112.02 -60.25
CA ALA A 302 49.87 -113.06 -59.22
C ALA A 302 48.76 -114.12 -59.39
N ASP A 303 47.52 -113.71 -59.69
CA ASP A 303 46.39 -114.62 -59.96
C ASP A 303 46.61 -115.44 -61.25
N GLU A 304 47.19 -114.85 -62.29
CA GLU A 304 47.55 -115.56 -63.52
C GLU A 304 48.72 -116.52 -63.30
N HIS A 305 49.75 -116.11 -62.54
CA HIS A 305 50.83 -116.99 -62.12
C HIS A 305 50.31 -118.17 -61.29
N ALA A 306 49.38 -117.94 -60.37
CA ALA A 306 48.74 -118.99 -59.57
C ALA A 306 47.96 -119.97 -60.46
N LYS A 307 47.18 -119.47 -61.44
CA LYS A 307 46.48 -120.31 -62.42
C LYS A 307 47.45 -121.13 -63.27
N MET A 308 48.55 -120.54 -63.73
CA MET A 308 49.58 -121.26 -64.48
C MET A 308 50.22 -122.37 -63.64
N LEU A 309 50.57 -122.07 -62.37
CA LEU A 309 51.16 -123.03 -61.45
C LEU A 309 50.22 -124.23 -61.21
N VAL A 310 48.93 -123.97 -60.96
CA VAL A 310 47.90 -125.01 -60.79
C VAL A 310 47.71 -125.83 -62.07
N SER A 311 47.75 -125.20 -63.25
CA SER A 311 47.64 -125.94 -64.53
C SER A 311 48.85 -126.84 -64.79
N ASN A 312 50.05 -126.36 -64.46
CA ASN A 312 51.29 -127.13 -64.60
C ASN A 312 51.32 -128.30 -63.60
N ALA A 313 50.86 -128.09 -62.37
CA ALA A 313 50.72 -129.14 -61.37
C ALA A 313 49.71 -130.22 -61.81
N ARG A 314 48.58 -129.83 -62.41
CA ARG A 314 47.61 -130.80 -62.98
C ARG A 314 48.20 -131.60 -64.15
N ARG A 315 48.88 -130.95 -65.09
CA ARG A 315 49.53 -131.65 -66.22
C ARG A 315 50.61 -132.62 -65.75
N ASN A 316 51.42 -132.25 -64.76
CA ASN A 316 52.40 -133.17 -64.17
C ASN A 316 51.73 -134.35 -63.47
N ALA A 317 50.64 -134.12 -62.73
CA ALA A 317 49.88 -135.20 -62.09
C ALA A 317 49.29 -136.17 -63.11
N ASP A 318 48.72 -135.66 -64.21
CA ASP A 318 48.19 -136.49 -65.30
C ASP A 318 49.29 -137.30 -66.00
N GLN A 319 50.48 -136.70 -66.18
CA GLN A 319 51.64 -137.37 -66.77
C GLN A 319 52.17 -138.50 -65.89
N VAL A 320 52.27 -138.30 -64.57
CA VAL A 320 52.70 -139.34 -63.61
C VAL A 320 51.70 -140.50 -63.58
N ILE A 321 50.39 -140.23 -63.66
CA ILE A 321 49.37 -141.30 -63.73
C ILE A 321 49.45 -142.09 -65.04
N ALA A 322 49.71 -141.42 -66.17
CA ALA A 322 49.88 -142.07 -67.46
C ALA A 322 51.13 -142.97 -67.50
N GLU A 323 52.26 -142.49 -66.96
CA GLU A 323 53.51 -143.25 -66.87
C GLU A 323 53.36 -144.47 -65.94
N ALA A 324 52.66 -144.34 -64.81
CA ALA A 324 52.39 -145.44 -63.89
C ALA A 324 51.52 -146.55 -64.52
N ARG A 325 50.51 -146.18 -65.32
CA ARG A 325 49.66 -147.15 -66.04
C ARG A 325 50.43 -147.87 -67.16
N ALA A 326 51.25 -147.13 -67.91
CA ALA A 326 52.09 -147.71 -68.95
C ALA A 326 53.12 -148.70 -68.38
N HIS A 327 53.71 -148.40 -67.21
CA HIS A 327 54.60 -149.34 -66.50
C HIS A 327 53.86 -150.59 -66.00
N ALA A 328 52.63 -150.45 -65.49
CA ALA A 328 51.82 -151.58 -65.03
C ALA A 328 51.40 -152.52 -66.17
N ASP A 329 50.98 -151.98 -67.32
CA ASP A 329 50.60 -152.77 -68.49
C ASP A 329 51.80 -153.53 -69.10
N LYS A 330 52.98 -152.90 -69.09
CA LYS A 330 54.22 -153.52 -69.58
C LYS A 330 54.63 -154.71 -68.70
N ALA A 331 54.61 -154.55 -67.38
CA ALA A 331 54.91 -155.61 -66.42
C ALA A 331 53.94 -156.80 -66.51
N LEU A 332 52.63 -156.54 -66.72
CA LEU A 332 51.63 -157.60 -66.92
C LEU A 332 51.82 -158.36 -68.25
N SER A 333 52.28 -157.68 -69.30
CA SER A 333 52.55 -158.30 -70.60
C SER A 333 53.80 -159.19 -70.56
N GLU A 334 54.86 -158.75 -69.86
CA GLU A 334 56.11 -159.49 -69.70
C GLU A 334 55.90 -160.74 -68.85
N ALA A 335 55.14 -160.64 -67.74
CA ALA A 335 54.79 -161.78 -66.90
C ALA A 335 53.94 -162.85 -67.63
N LYS A 336 53.00 -162.44 -68.49
CA LYS A 336 52.20 -163.38 -69.31
C LYS A 336 53.05 -164.08 -70.38
N ALA A 337 53.95 -163.34 -71.03
CA ALA A 337 54.85 -163.90 -72.03
C ALA A 337 55.89 -164.87 -71.43
N GLU A 338 56.25 -164.70 -70.17
CA GLU A 338 57.18 -165.59 -69.45
C GLU A 338 56.47 -166.87 -68.94
N ALA A 339 55.22 -166.74 -68.46
CA ALA A 339 54.39 -167.88 -68.08
C ALA A 339 54.07 -168.82 -69.28
N GLU A 340 53.80 -168.26 -70.47
CA GLU A 340 53.58 -169.08 -71.67
C GLU A 340 54.84 -169.78 -72.17
N ARG A 341 56.01 -169.13 -72.03
CA ARG A 341 57.31 -169.74 -72.37
C ARG A 341 57.62 -170.93 -71.46
N ASN A 342 57.38 -170.80 -70.16
CA ASN A 342 57.57 -171.90 -69.21
C ASN A 342 56.58 -173.04 -69.44
N ARG A 343 55.32 -172.75 -69.78
CA ARG A 343 54.32 -173.78 -70.13
C ARG A 343 54.71 -174.58 -71.38
N ARG A 344 55.21 -173.91 -72.43
CA ARG A 344 55.68 -174.57 -73.67
C ARG A 344 56.99 -175.36 -73.48
N ALA A 345 57.83 -174.96 -72.53
CA ALA A 345 59.05 -175.69 -72.17
C ALA A 345 58.73 -176.97 -71.38
N ALA A 346 57.83 -176.88 -70.40
CA ALA A 346 57.37 -178.03 -69.61
C ALA A 346 56.62 -179.07 -70.46
N GLN A 347 55.80 -178.63 -71.43
CA GLN A 347 55.08 -179.54 -72.33
C GLN A 347 56.04 -180.37 -73.20
N ARG A 348 57.15 -179.77 -73.66
CA ARG A 348 58.18 -180.48 -74.46
C ARG A 348 58.92 -181.54 -73.64
N GLN A 349 59.10 -181.32 -72.34
CA GLN A 349 59.69 -182.32 -71.44
C GLN A 349 58.75 -183.51 -71.17
N VAL A 350 57.43 -183.28 -71.18
CA VAL A 350 56.44 -184.37 -71.05
C VAL A 350 56.38 -185.24 -72.30
N ASP A 351 56.45 -184.64 -73.49
CA ASP A 351 56.44 -185.39 -74.76
C ASP A 351 57.71 -186.25 -74.96
N GLU A 352 58.86 -185.81 -74.44
CA GLU A 352 60.12 -186.56 -74.47
C GLU A 352 60.09 -187.78 -73.51
N LEU A 353 59.46 -187.64 -72.35
CA LEU A 353 59.29 -188.73 -71.38
C LEU A 353 58.31 -189.81 -71.86
N ILE A 354 57.30 -189.45 -72.66
CA ILE A 354 56.37 -190.40 -73.27
C ILE A 354 57.06 -191.24 -74.35
N ARG A 355 57.97 -190.65 -75.14
CA ARG A 355 58.78 -191.42 -76.12
C ARG A 355 59.75 -192.39 -75.44
N GLN A 356 60.34 -191.99 -74.31
CA GLN A 356 61.21 -192.88 -73.52
C GLN A 356 60.41 -194.04 -72.89
N ARG A 357 59.17 -193.80 -72.45
CA ARG A 357 58.29 -194.83 -71.89
C ARG A 357 57.90 -195.89 -72.93
N ASP A 358 57.55 -195.48 -74.14
CA ASP A 358 57.04 -196.42 -75.15
C ASP A 358 58.14 -197.33 -75.73
N SER A 359 59.39 -196.87 -75.79
CA SER A 359 60.52 -197.70 -76.21
C SER A 359 60.95 -198.71 -75.14
N ILE A 360 60.92 -198.31 -73.86
CA ILE A 360 61.25 -199.22 -72.73
C ILE A 360 60.18 -200.30 -72.56
N THR A 361 58.92 -200.01 -72.89
CA THR A 361 57.82 -200.99 -72.81
C THR A 361 57.96 -202.11 -73.86
N GLY A 362 58.59 -201.85 -75.01
CA GLY A 362 58.88 -202.87 -76.02
C GLY A 362 60.00 -203.86 -75.63
N HIS A 363 60.87 -203.50 -74.68
CA HIS A 363 61.98 -204.35 -74.26
C HIS A 363 61.62 -205.33 -73.12
N LEU A 364 60.39 -205.28 -72.56
CA LEU A 364 60.00 -206.12 -71.42
C LEU A 364 58.91 -207.16 -71.71
N ASP A 365 58.25 -207.13 -72.88
CA ASP A 365 57.25 -208.16 -73.25
C ASP A 365 57.83 -209.43 -73.89
N GLN A 366 59.13 -209.48 -74.25
CA GLN A 366 59.72 -210.70 -74.88
C GLN A 366 61.06 -211.20 -74.31
N LEU A 367 61.46 -210.77 -73.10
CA LEU A 367 62.26 -211.61 -72.19
C LEU A 367 61.44 -212.10 -70.96
N ARG A 368 60.12 -211.80 -70.91
CA ARG A 368 59.15 -212.33 -69.92
C ARG A 368 58.51 -213.67 -70.33
N HIS A 369 58.98 -214.24 -71.44
CA HIS A 369 59.22 -215.67 -71.52
C HIS A 369 60.70 -215.87 -71.15
N LEU A 370 61.00 -216.53 -70.04
CA LEU A 370 61.53 -217.89 -70.14
C LEU A 370 62.83 -217.94 -70.95
N LEU A 371 64.01 -217.90 -70.32
CA LEU A 371 64.32 -218.01 -68.89
C LEU A 371 65.27 -216.87 -68.51
N GLY A 372 65.02 -216.08 -67.48
CA GLY A 372 64.67 -216.49 -66.13
C GLY A 372 65.89 -216.22 -65.24
N ALA A 373 65.72 -215.27 -64.32
CA ALA A 373 66.57 -215.00 -63.16
C ALA A 373 67.97 -214.39 -63.39
N GLY A 374 68.03 -213.07 -63.21
CA GLY A 374 69.16 -212.31 -62.65
C GLY A 374 70.50 -212.42 -63.41
N PRO A 375 71.58 -211.79 -62.93
CA PRO A 375 71.73 -210.80 -61.87
C PRO A 375 72.43 -209.50 -62.35
N ALA A 376 72.63 -208.60 -61.38
CA ALA A 376 73.51 -207.42 -61.28
C ALA A 376 74.92 -207.56 -61.92
N PRO A 377 75.72 -206.48 -62.11
CA PRO A 377 75.75 -205.19 -61.37
C PRO A 377 75.75 -203.95 -62.32
N GLN A 378 75.73 -202.66 -61.95
CA GLN A 378 76.37 -201.90 -60.88
C GLN A 378 75.85 -200.44 -61.01
N LEU A 379 75.35 -199.81 -59.93
CA LEU A 379 75.38 -198.34 -59.71
C LEU A 379 74.81 -198.03 -58.32
N ALA A 380 75.68 -197.60 -57.44
CA ALA A 380 75.47 -197.24 -56.04
C ALA A 380 76.54 -196.16 -55.71
N SER A 381 76.42 -195.24 -54.75
CA SER A 381 75.31 -194.69 -53.96
C SER A 381 75.94 -193.76 -52.91
N LEU A 382 75.18 -192.73 -52.48
CA LEU A 382 75.04 -192.24 -51.09
C LEU A 382 76.26 -191.72 -50.29
N ALA A 383 76.19 -190.46 -49.84
CA ALA A 383 76.05 -190.09 -48.42
C ALA A 383 75.92 -188.55 -48.15
N ALA A 384 74.98 -188.19 -47.26
CA ALA A 384 74.91 -187.05 -46.29
C ALA A 384 75.01 -185.58 -46.80
N ALA A 385 74.33 -184.55 -46.28
CA ALA A 385 73.53 -184.32 -45.07
C ALA A 385 72.49 -183.19 -45.30
N ALA A 386 71.54 -183.09 -44.38
CA ALA A 386 70.45 -182.11 -44.30
C ALA A 386 70.89 -180.72 -43.77
N ALA A 387 70.04 -179.71 -44.06
CA ALA A 387 69.78 -178.44 -43.35
C ALA A 387 69.97 -177.13 -44.15
N ALA A 388 68.94 -176.27 -44.00
CA ALA A 388 68.95 -174.80 -44.11
C ALA A 388 69.01 -174.13 -45.52
N VAL A 389 67.84 -174.15 -46.17
CA VAL A 389 67.12 -173.10 -46.93
C VAL A 389 67.93 -171.90 -47.46
N PRO A 390 68.00 -171.72 -48.80
CA PRO A 390 68.42 -170.44 -49.37
C PRO A 390 67.42 -169.88 -50.40
N GLY A 391 67.26 -168.56 -50.39
CA GLY A 391 66.68 -167.84 -51.53
C GLY A 391 65.89 -166.56 -51.22
N GLN A 392 66.12 -165.85 -50.11
CA GLN A 392 65.59 -164.50 -49.86
C GLN A 392 66.69 -163.58 -49.33
N GLY A 393 66.69 -162.33 -49.84
CA GLY A 393 67.54 -161.21 -49.41
C GLY A 393 68.73 -160.97 -50.34
N ASN A 394 69.20 -159.75 -50.59
CA ASN A 394 68.80 -158.40 -50.19
C ASN A 394 69.67 -157.47 -51.05
N ASN A 395 69.06 -156.53 -51.78
CA ASN A 395 69.69 -155.35 -52.41
C ASN A 395 68.52 -154.52 -53.00
N GLU A 396 68.27 -153.25 -52.70
CA GLU A 396 69.07 -152.21 -52.06
C GLU A 396 68.18 -151.34 -51.15
N VAL A 397 68.65 -151.13 -49.92
CA VAL A 397 68.34 -150.02 -49.00
C VAL A 397 69.50 -149.02 -49.23
N PRO A 398 69.29 -147.69 -49.30
CA PRO A 398 68.59 -146.95 -48.27
C PRO A 398 67.55 -145.95 -48.77
N THR A 399 66.30 -146.20 -48.41
CA THR A 399 65.36 -145.14 -48.06
C THR A 399 64.62 -145.58 -46.81
N ALA A 400 65.02 -144.99 -45.69
CA ALA A 400 64.29 -144.90 -44.44
C ALA A 400 64.78 -143.59 -43.81
N GLY A 401 63.94 -142.73 -43.28
CA GLY A 401 62.50 -142.78 -43.05
C GLY A 401 62.22 -141.41 -42.43
N ASP A 402 61.22 -140.73 -42.97
CA ASP A 402 59.89 -140.65 -42.37
C ASP A 402 59.86 -139.66 -41.20
N ILE A 403 59.31 -138.46 -41.42
CA ILE A 403 57.87 -138.17 -41.44
C ILE A 403 57.25 -138.49 -40.09
N ALA A 404 56.91 -137.42 -39.37
CA ALA A 404 55.64 -137.18 -38.68
C ALA A 404 55.86 -135.93 -37.80
N ASP A 405 55.20 -134.81 -38.07
CA ASP A 405 53.80 -134.51 -37.75
C ASP A 405 53.69 -133.77 -36.41
N GLY A 406 52.84 -132.74 -36.40
CA GLY A 406 52.50 -131.91 -35.25
C GLY A 406 53.58 -130.91 -34.82
N ASP A 407 53.30 -129.76 -34.28
CA ASP A 407 52.04 -129.13 -33.88
C ASP A 407 52.43 -127.70 -33.43
N GLN A 408 51.53 -126.73 -33.56
CA GLN A 408 51.30 -125.60 -32.63
C GLN A 408 52.52 -124.94 -31.94
N THR A 409 52.73 -123.62 -31.92
CA THR A 409 51.82 -122.57 -31.46
C THR A 409 52.62 -121.26 -31.29
N ILE A 410 51.99 -120.12 -31.62
CA ILE A 410 51.75 -118.90 -30.79
C ILE A 410 52.96 -118.42 -29.93
N VAL A 411 53.38 -117.15 -29.97
CA VAL A 411 52.88 -116.03 -29.14
C VAL A 411 53.49 -114.69 -29.61
N LEU A 412 52.62 -113.66 -29.67
CA LEU A 412 52.79 -112.19 -29.64
C LEU A 412 53.69 -111.69 -28.45
N PRO A 413 53.75 -110.42 -27.97
CA PRO A 413 53.19 -109.13 -28.41
C PRO A 413 54.17 -107.92 -28.30
N ALA A 414 53.61 -106.71 -28.51
CA ALA A 414 53.93 -105.42 -27.86
C ALA A 414 55.28 -104.75 -28.23
N ASP A 415 55.50 -103.45 -28.14
CA ASP A 415 54.75 -102.24 -27.75
C ASP A 415 55.64 -101.05 -28.19
N ASP A 416 55.14 -99.81 -28.07
CA ASP A 416 55.93 -98.57 -27.94
C ASP A 416 56.87 -98.17 -29.11
N SER A 417 56.83 -96.97 -29.71
CA SER A 417 57.05 -95.68 -29.04
C SER A 417 57.20 -94.56 -30.09
N VAL A 418 56.57 -93.41 -29.80
CA VAL A 418 56.96 -92.00 -30.11
C VAL A 418 58.47 -91.76 -29.76
N PRO A 419 59.27 -90.75 -30.21
CA PRO A 419 58.97 -89.40 -30.76
C PRO A 419 59.88 -88.87 -31.90
N ALA A 420 59.58 -87.61 -32.29
CA ALA A 420 60.49 -86.54 -32.75
C ALA A 420 61.22 -86.76 -34.10
N LYS A 421 61.13 -85.85 -35.06
CA LYS A 421 61.35 -84.40 -34.95
C LYS A 421 60.78 -83.68 -36.17
#